data_AF-A0A1F9TZR8-F1
#
_entry.id   AF-A0A1F9TZR8-F1
#
_cell.length_a   1.000
_cell.length_b   1.000
_cell.length_c   1.000
_cell.angle_alpha   90.00
_cell.angle_beta   90.00
_cell.angle_gamma   90.00
#
_symmetry.space_group_name_H-M   'P 1'
#
loop_
_entity.id
_entity.type
_entity.pdbx_description
1 polymer ?
#
loop_
_entity_poly.entity_id
_entity_poly.type
_entity_poly.pdbx_seq_one_letter_code
_entity_poly.pdbx_strand_id
1 'polypeptide(L)'
;MKCPSCTAENKDTAAVCKKCGVSMTAQPLYAPTKEWHLKTLAVIYGVLIVVFFFLNWLLKPYMRAIPPEVTPWMQKGNEIHK
;
A
#
# COMPACT_ATOMS: atom_id res chain seq x y z
N MET A 1 -12.68 -11.94 -32.14
CA MET A 1 -11.21 -12.00 -32.00
C MET A 1 -10.67 -13.41 -32.32
N LYS A 2 -9.48 -13.51 -32.91
CA LYS A 2 -8.83 -14.80 -33.17
C LYS A 2 -8.05 -15.26 -31.94
N CYS A 3 -8.15 -16.55 -31.63
CA CYS A 3 -7.37 -17.16 -30.55
C CYS A 3 -5.87 -17.16 -30.93
N PRO A 4 -4.96 -16.68 -30.06
CA PRO A 4 -3.52 -16.66 -30.36
C PRO A 4 -2.88 -18.06 -30.39
N SER A 5 -3.56 -19.08 -29.82
CA SER A 5 -3.04 -20.45 -29.75
C SER A 5 -3.56 -21.35 -30.88
N CYS A 6 -4.86 -21.28 -31.21
CA CYS A 6 -5.49 -22.21 -32.18
C CYS A 6 -6.16 -21.51 -33.37
N THR A 7 -6.03 -20.18 -33.46
CA THR A 7 -6.53 -19.32 -34.55
C THR A 7 -8.05 -19.34 -34.74
N ALA A 8 -8.79 -20.04 -33.87
CA ALA A 8 -10.25 -20.09 -33.90
C ALA A 8 -10.87 -18.72 -33.63
N GLU A 9 -11.99 -18.43 -34.29
CA GLU A 9 -12.73 -17.19 -34.12
C GLU A 9 -13.65 -17.25 -32.91
N ASN A 10 -13.50 -16.30 -31.98
CA ASN A 10 -14.26 -16.18 -30.74
C ASN A 10 -14.94 -14.81 -30.67
N LYS A 11 -16.02 -14.71 -29.86
CA LYS A 11 -16.62 -13.40 -29.51
C LYS A 11 -15.56 -12.51 -28.87
N ASP A 12 -15.61 -11.20 -29.11
CA ASP A 12 -14.60 -10.25 -28.60
C ASP A 12 -14.57 -10.15 -27.07
N THR A 13 -15.66 -10.56 -26.40
CA THR A 13 -15.77 -10.61 -24.93
C THR A 13 -15.57 -12.00 -24.36
N ALA A 14 -15.19 -13.00 -25.16
CA ALA A 14 -14.97 -14.34 -24.66
C ALA A 14 -13.78 -14.36 -23.70
N ALA A 15 -13.98 -14.78 -22.45
CA ALA A 15 -12.89 -14.94 -21.48
C ALA A 15 -12.02 -16.17 -21.76
N VAL A 16 -12.58 -17.17 -22.46
CA VAL A 16 -11.95 -18.45 -22.77
C VAL A 16 -12.25 -18.83 -24.22
N CYS A 17 -11.29 -19.43 -24.91
CA CYS A 17 -11.46 -19.89 -26.28
C CYS A 17 -12.38 -21.11 -26.34
N LYS A 18 -13.39 -21.06 -27.22
CA LYS A 18 -14.37 -22.15 -27.42
C LYS A 18 -13.80 -23.49 -27.91
N LYS A 19 -12.59 -23.48 -28.48
CA LYS A 19 -11.97 -24.66 -29.12
C LYS A 19 -10.88 -25.28 -28.26
N CYS A 20 -9.96 -24.48 -27.74
CA CYS A 20 -8.79 -24.99 -26.99
C CYS A 20 -8.83 -24.69 -25.49
N GLY A 21 -9.83 -23.94 -25.00
CA GLY A 21 -9.94 -23.61 -23.58
C GLY A 21 -8.89 -22.61 -23.07
N VAL A 22 -8.05 -22.03 -23.93
CA VAL A 22 -7.07 -21.01 -23.52
C VAL A 22 -7.77 -19.74 -23.06
N SER A 23 -7.27 -19.11 -22.01
CA SER A 23 -7.72 -17.79 -21.57
C SER A 23 -7.48 -16.76 -22.68
N MET A 24 -8.54 -16.02 -23.01
CA MET A 24 -8.54 -14.95 -24.01
C MET A 24 -8.41 -13.57 -23.37
N THR A 25 -8.40 -13.48 -22.03
CA THR A 25 -8.08 -12.25 -21.33
C THR A 25 -6.61 -11.94 -21.50
N ALA A 26 -6.31 -10.74 -22.01
CA ALA A 26 -4.95 -10.24 -22.09
C ALA A 26 -4.35 -10.22 -20.67
N GLN A 27 -3.33 -11.04 -20.44
CA GLN A 27 -2.52 -10.95 -19.23
C GLN A 27 -1.83 -9.57 -19.24
N PRO A 28 -1.82 -8.85 -18.11
CA PRO A 28 -1.07 -7.60 -18.06
C PRO A 28 0.40 -7.87 -18.41
N LEU A 29 1.00 -7.01 -19.23
CA LEU A 29 2.40 -7.14 -19.66
C LEU A 29 3.38 -7.19 -18.47
N TYR A 30 2.98 -6.59 -17.35
CA TYR A 30 3.72 -6.63 -16.09
C TYR A 30 2.75 -6.61 -14.91
N ALA A 31 3.02 -7.46 -13.92
CA ALA A 31 2.40 -7.41 -12.61
C ALA A 31 3.51 -7.61 -11.55
N PRO A 32 3.58 -6.77 -10.50
CA PRO A 32 4.61 -6.96 -9.48
C PRO A 32 4.31 -8.21 -8.65
N THR A 33 5.37 -8.92 -8.25
CA THR A 33 5.25 -10.08 -7.37
C THR A 33 4.86 -9.67 -5.95
N LYS A 34 4.34 -10.60 -5.13
CA LYS A 34 4.06 -10.34 -3.71
C LYS A 34 5.32 -9.93 -2.94
N GLU A 35 6.47 -10.50 -3.29
CA GLU A 35 7.78 -10.15 -2.72
C GLU A 35 8.15 -8.70 -3.02
N TRP A 36 7.92 -8.24 -4.26
CA TRP A 36 8.13 -6.85 -4.64
C TRP A 36 7.25 -5.91 -3.81
N HIS A 37 5.95 -6.24 -3.66
CA HIS A 37 5.02 -5.43 -2.86
C HIS A 37 5.47 -5.33 -1.41
N LEU A 38 5.85 -6.45 -0.79
CA LEU A 38 6.31 -6.46 0.60
C LEU A 38 7.57 -5.61 0.79
N LYS A 39 8.55 -5.75 -0.12
CA LYS A 39 9.77 -4.95 -0.09
C LYS A 39 9.49 -3.46 -0.23
N THR A 40 8.64 -3.10 -1.19
CA THR A 40 8.25 -1.70 -1.42
C THR A 40 7.56 -1.10 -0.19
N LEU A 41 6.60 -1.83 0.40
CA LEU A 41 5.93 -1.38 1.62
C LEU A 41 6.90 -1.22 2.78
N ALA A 42 7.80 -2.18 2.99
CA ALA A 42 8.81 -2.09 4.04
C ALA A 42 9.70 -0.85 3.90
N VAL A 43 10.11 -0.50 2.67
CA VAL A 43 10.89 0.71 2.40
C VAL A 43 10.08 1.96 2.69
N ILE A 44 8.84 2.06 2.22
CA ILE A 44 7.98 3.23 2.46
C ILE A 44 7.80 3.47 3.95
N TYR A 45 7.40 2.45 4.71
CA TYR A 45 7.21 2.58 6.15
C TYR A 45 8.51 2.85 6.89
N GLY A 46 9.62 2.22 6.48
CA GLY A 46 10.94 2.51 7.04
C GLY A 46 11.32 3.99 6.88
N VAL A 47 11.12 4.56 5.69
CA VAL A 47 11.38 5.99 5.43
C VAL A 47 10.47 6.86 6.27
N LEU A 48 9.16 6.58 6.33
CA LEU A 48 8.22 7.37 7.13
C LEU A 48 8.57 7.37 8.61
N ILE A 49 8.97 6.22 9.16
CA ILE A 49 9.41 6.08 10.55
C ILE A 49 10.65 6.95 10.80
N VAL A 50 11.67 6.83 9.95
CA VAL A 50 12.90 7.61 10.07
C VAL A 50 12.61 9.11 9.99
N VAL A 51 11.81 9.54 9.01
CA VAL A 51 11.42 10.95 8.84
C VAL A 51 10.63 11.44 10.06
N PHE A 52 9.68 10.66 10.57
CA PHE A 52 8.92 11.03 11.76
C PHE A 52 9.82 11.27 12.97
N PHE A 53 10.73 10.34 13.28
CA PHE A 53 11.64 10.49 14.42
C PHE A 53 12.64 11.62 14.22
N PHE A 54 13.14 11.79 12.99
CA PHE A 54 14.03 12.89 12.64
C PHE A 54 13.34 14.24 12.85
N LEU A 55 12.12 14.42 12.33
CA LEU A 55 11.34 15.64 12.50
C LEU A 55 10.94 15.85 13.96
N ASN A 56 10.53 14.80 14.68
CA ASN A 56 10.21 14.91 16.10
C ASN A 56 11.43 15.35 16.93
N TRP A 57 12.63 14.86 16.60
CA TRP A 57 13.87 15.30 17.23
C TRP A 57 14.22 16.76 16.87
N LEU A 58 14.16 17.11 15.58
CA LEU A 58 14.50 18.44 15.06
C LEU A 58 13.52 19.53 15.53
N LEU A 59 12.23 19.20 15.57
CA LEU A 59 11.14 20.13 15.88
C LEU A 59 10.78 20.17 17.36
N LYS A 60 11.35 19.30 18.19
CA LYS A 60 11.13 19.27 19.64
C LYS A 60 11.23 20.64 20.33
N PRO A 61 12.23 21.51 20.05
CA PRO A 61 12.32 22.82 20.69
C PRO A 61 11.23 23.82 20.22
N TYR A 62 10.56 23.54 19.10
CA TYR A 62 9.50 24.38 18.54
C TYR A 62 8.10 23.91 18.94
N MET A 63 7.99 22.81 19.70
CA MET A 63 6.72 22.31 20.21
C MET A 63 6.24 23.21 21.36
N ARG A 64 5.10 23.86 21.17
CA ARG A 64 4.43 24.65 22.21
C ARG A 64 3.96 23.73 23.34
N ALA A 65 4.16 24.14 24.59
CA ALA A 65 3.52 23.48 25.73
C ALA A 65 1.99 23.64 25.63
N ILE A 66 1.28 22.51 25.61
CA ILE A 66 -0.18 22.55 25.53
C ILE A 66 -0.73 22.80 26.95
N PRO A 67 -1.57 23.83 27.14
CA PRO A 67 -2.14 24.11 28.43
C PRO A 67 -3.02 22.96 28.93
N PRO A 68 -2.92 22.57 30.20
CA PRO A 68 -3.71 21.47 30.74
C PRO A 68 -5.23 21.73 30.70
N GLU A 69 -5.65 23.00 30.75
CA GLU A 69 -7.06 23.39 30.68
C GLU A 69 -7.73 23.01 29.35
N VAL A 70 -6.98 22.93 28.26
CA VAL A 70 -7.50 22.53 26.94
C VAL A 70 -7.24 21.06 26.59
N THR A 71 -6.40 20.36 27.36
CA THR A 71 -6.13 18.91 27.19
C THR A 71 -6.18 18.13 28.50
N PRO A 72 -7.32 18.10 29.22
CA PRO A 72 -7.44 17.37 30.49
C PRO A 72 -7.24 15.86 30.34
N TRP A 73 -7.52 15.28 29.17
CA TRP A 73 -7.31 13.85 28.90
C TRP A 73 -5.83 13.45 28.81
N MET A 74 -4.91 14.37 28.52
CA MET A 74 -3.47 14.08 28.52
C MET A 74 -2.90 13.90 29.93
N GLN A 75 -3.43 14.61 30.93
CA GLN A 75 -2.96 14.49 32.32
C GLN A 75 -3.25 13.10 32.88
N LYS A 76 -4.46 12.59 32.63
CA LYS A 76 -4.87 11.24 33.03
C LYS A 76 -3.93 10.15 32.48
N GLY A 77 -3.39 10.33 31.28
CA GLY A 77 -2.41 9.40 30.69
C GLY A 77 -1.06 9.41 31.41
N ASN A 78 -0.57 10.58 31.81
CA ASN A 78 0.71 10.70 32.50
C ASN A 78 0.66 10.18 33.95
N GLU A 79 -0.49 10.23 34.61
CA GLU A 79 -0.68 9.67 35.96
C GLU A 79 -0.67 8.14 35.99
N ILE A 80 -1.02 7.48 34.88
CA ILE A 80 -1.02 6.01 34.76
C ILE A 80 0.42 5.44 34.67
N HIS A 81 1.38 6.25 34.21
CA HIS A 81 2.78 5.86 34.03
C HIS A 81 3.71 6.29 35.18
N LYS A 82 3.14 6.78 36.29
CA LYS A 82 3.87 7.30 37.45
C LYS A 82 3.86 6.28 38.59
#